data_AF-A0A7V3GUB3-F1
#
_entry.id   AF-A0A7V3GUB3-F1
#
_cell.length_a   1.000
_cell.length_b   1.000
_cell.length_c   1.000
_cell.angle_alpha   90.00
_cell.angle_beta   90.00
_cell.angle_gamma   90.00
#
_symmetry.space_group_name_H-M   'P 1'
#
loop_
_entity.id
_entity.type
_entity.pdbx_description
1 polymer ?
#
loop_
_entity_poly.entity_id
_entity_poly.type
_entity_poly.pdbx_seq_one_letter_code
_entity_poly.pdbx_strand_id
1 'polypeptide(L)' 'KGSTVGSYTILRLARNGVAPRAMINAESEAITAVGAIIADIPMVDLIDIRQIETGDWVRVEDGRVEVRKKKTA' A
#
# COMPACT_ATOMS: atom_id res chain seq x y z
N LYS A 1 5.77 -1.09 -16.65
CA LYS A 1 5.46 -2.53 -16.79
C LYS A 1 4.13 -2.77 -16.11
N GLY A 2 3.12 -3.26 -16.84
CA GLY A 2 1.79 -3.57 -16.28
C GLY A 2 1.92 -4.69 -15.26
N SER A 3 1.92 -4.32 -13.98
CA SER A 3 1.85 -5.23 -12.85
C SER A 3 0.45 -5.13 -12.29
N THR A 4 -0.53 -5.58 -13.08
CA THR A 4 -1.91 -5.61 -12.63
C THR A 4 -2.03 -6.71 -11.60
N VAL A 5 -1.72 -6.38 -10.34
CA VAL A 5 -2.10 -7.22 -9.22
C VAL A 5 -3.62 -7.20 -9.21
N GLY A 6 -4.21 -8.30 -9.68
CA GLY A 6 -5.65 -8.47 -9.70
C GLY A 6 -6.22 -8.37 -8.29
N SER A 7 -7.41 -7.81 -8.18
CA SER A 7 -8.16 -7.68 -6.92
C SER A 7 -8.23 -9.00 -6.14
N TYR A 8 -8.30 -10.14 -6.85
CA TYR A 8 -8.32 -11.46 -6.24
C TYR A 8 -7.03 -11.84 -5.50
N THR A 9 -5.88 -11.37 -5.99
CA THR A 9 -4.59 -11.59 -5.29
C THR A 9 -4.59 -10.85 -3.96
N ILE A 10 -5.02 -9.60 -3.94
CA ILE A 10 -5.10 -8.78 -2.72
C ILE A 10 -6.06 -9.44 -1.71
N LEU A 11 -7.24 -9.85 -2.18
CA LEU A 11 -8.22 -10.56 -1.35
C LEU A 11 -7.67 -11.89 -0.79
N ARG A 12 -6.93 -12.65 -1.60
CA ARG A 12 -6.33 -13.91 -1.15
C ARG A 12 -5.27 -13.68 -0.07
N LEU A 13 -4.46 -12.63 -0.18
CA LEU A 13 -3.50 -12.27 0.86
C LEU A 13 -4.20 -11.95 2.18
N ALA A 14 -5.29 -11.18 2.14
CA ALA A 14 -6.08 -10.85 3.32
C ALA A 14 -6.72 -12.09 3.96
N ARG A 15 -7.34 -12.95 3.15
CA ARG A 15 -7.92 -14.23 3.61
C ARG A 15 -6.88 -15.18 4.23
N ASN A 16 -5.66 -15.14 3.73
CA ASN A 16 -4.56 -15.96 4.23
C ASN A 16 -3.84 -15.33 5.45
N GLY A 17 -4.26 -14.14 5.91
CA GLY A 17 -3.63 -13.44 7.03
C GLY A 17 -2.22 -12.91 6.75
N VAL A 18 -1.83 -12.84 5.47
CA VAL A 18 -0.50 -12.37 5.02
C VAL A 18 -0.59 -11.08 4.19
N ALA A 19 -1.72 -10.39 4.27
CA ALA A 19 -1.89 -9.09 3.64
C ALA A 19 -0.97 -8.03 4.27
N PRO A 20 -0.56 -7.03 3.48
CA PRO A 20 0.11 -5.86 4.02
C PRO A 20 -0.83 -5.10 4.97
N ARG A 21 -0.24 -4.35 5.91
CA ARG A 21 -0.98 -3.47 6.82
C ARG A 21 -1.60 -2.26 6.13
N ALA A 22 -0.96 -1.78 5.07
CA ALA A 22 -1.42 -0.68 4.23
C ALA A 22 -0.74 -0.75 2.86
N MET A 23 -1.34 -0.13 1.86
CA MET A 23 -0.80 0.03 0.51
C MET A 23 -0.62 1.51 0.20
N ILE A 24 0.54 1.88 -0.38
CA ILE A 24 0.83 3.24 -0.81
C ILE A 24 1.28 3.15 -2.26
N ASN A 25 0.58 3.86 -3.13
CA ASN A 25 0.78 3.79 -4.57
C ASN A 25 1.12 5.17 -5.13
N ALA A 26 2.03 5.20 -6.11
CA ALA A 26 2.28 6.40 -6.90
C ALA A 26 1.14 6.68 -7.87
N GLU A 27 0.63 5.63 -8.47
CA GLU A 27 -0.59 5.61 -9.25
C GLU A 27 -1.14 4.20 -9.16
N SER A 28 -2.45 4.06 -8.91
CA SER A 28 -3.11 2.77 -8.82
C SER A 28 -4.09 2.55 -9.97
N GLU A 29 -4.18 1.29 -10.41
CA GLU A 29 -5.26 0.88 -11.30
C GLU A 29 -6.55 0.68 -10.49
N ALA A 30 -7.71 0.97 -11.10
CA ALA A 30 -9.01 0.81 -10.45
C ALA A 30 -9.21 -0.60 -9.84
N ILE A 31 -8.72 -1.65 -10.51
CA ILE A 31 -8.83 -3.02 -10.00
C ILE A 31 -8.02 -3.26 -8.73
N THR A 32 -6.88 -2.60 -8.57
CA THR A 32 -6.05 -2.68 -7.36
C THR A 32 -6.76 -1.99 -6.20
N ALA A 33 -7.32 -0.80 -6.43
CA ALA A 33 -8.10 -0.08 -5.44
C ALA A 33 -9.32 -0.88 -4.96
N VAL A 34 -10.07 -1.48 -5.90
CA VAL A 34 -11.19 -2.38 -5.56
C VAL A 34 -10.72 -3.56 -4.72
N GLY A 35 -9.58 -4.16 -5.06
CA GLY A 35 -9.00 -5.25 -4.27
C GLY A 35 -8.67 -4.85 -2.83
N ALA A 36 -8.08 -3.67 -2.63
CA ALA A 36 -7.77 -3.15 -1.30
C ALA A 36 -9.03 -2.88 -0.47
N ILE A 37 -10.06 -2.26 -1.08
CA ILE A 37 -11.35 -2.00 -0.45
C ILE A 37 -12.01 -3.30 0.03
N ILE A 38 -12.09 -4.31 -0.85
CA ILE A 38 -12.71 -5.61 -0.52
C ILE A 38 -11.91 -6.34 0.56
N ALA A 39 -10.58 -6.20 0.54
CA ALA A 39 -9.68 -6.84 1.48
C ALA A 39 -9.55 -6.12 2.83
N ASP A 40 -10.25 -4.99 3.02
CA ASP A 40 -10.14 -4.11 4.19
C ASP A 40 -8.69 -3.67 4.46
N ILE A 41 -7.96 -3.37 3.38
CA ILE A 41 -6.58 -2.90 3.45
C ILE A 41 -6.58 -1.39 3.20
N PRO A 42 -6.13 -0.57 4.16
CA PRO A 42 -5.94 0.86 3.96
C PRO A 42 -5.04 1.14 2.77
N MET A 43 -5.50 1.97 1.84
CA MET A 43 -4.77 2.31 0.63
C MET A 43 -4.76 3.82 0.41
N VAL A 44 -3.58 4.37 0.11
CA VAL A 44 -3.42 5.76 -0.31
C VAL A 44 -2.77 5.77 -1.70
N ASP A 45 -3.37 6.52 -2.62
CA ASP A 45 -2.90 6.65 -3.99
C ASP A 45 -2.41 8.07 -4.29
N LEU A 46 -1.73 8.24 -5.43
CA LEU A 46 -1.17 9.52 -5.89
C LEU A 46 -0.09 10.09 -4.96
N ILE A 47 0.71 9.21 -4.34
CA ILE A 47 1.81 9.58 -3.44
C ILE A 47 3.16 9.42 -4.14
N ASP A 48 4.06 10.41 -4.01
CA ASP A 48 5.43 10.24 -4.50
C ASP A 48 6.23 9.23 -3.65
N ILE A 49 6.13 7.95 -4.02
CA ILE A 49 6.77 6.84 -3.30
C ILE A 49 8.31 6.90 -3.34
N ARG A 50 8.92 7.75 -4.17
CA ARG A 50 10.39 7.93 -4.20
C ARG A 50 10.91 8.53 -2.89
N GLN A 51 10.02 9.11 -2.09
CA GLN A 51 10.33 9.63 -0.76
C GLN A 51 10.37 8.54 0.31
N ILE A 52 9.95 7.31 0.00
CA ILE A 52 9.86 6.18 0.92
C ILE A 52 10.94 5.16 0.55
N GLU A 53 11.77 4.78 1.51
CA GLU A 53 12.79 3.76 1.32
C GLU A 53 12.57 2.55 2.21
N THR A 54 13.08 1.39 1.79
CA THR A 54 13.06 0.19 2.63
C THR A 54 13.77 0.45 3.97
N GLY A 55 13.04 0.19 5.06
CA GLY A 55 13.48 0.43 6.43
C GLY A 55 12.94 1.72 7.04
N ASP A 56 12.29 2.60 6.27
CA ASP A 56 11.57 3.74 6.81
C ASP A 56 10.32 3.29 7.60
N TRP A 57 9.99 4.04 8.64
CA TRP A 57 8.75 3.87 9.38
C TRP A 57 7.66 4.71 8.76
N VAL A 58 6.56 4.08 8.35
CA VAL A 58 5.45 4.76 7.68
C VAL A 58 4.17 4.63 8.50
N ARG A 59 3.50 5.76 8.74
CA ARG A 59 2.17 5.83 9.36
C ARG A 59 1.16 6.26 8.30
N VAL A 60 0.07 5.53 8.21
CA VAL A 60 -1.06 5.82 7.30
C VAL A 60 -2.30 6.08 8.14
N GLU A 61 -2.91 7.26 7.99
CA GLU A 61 -4.06 7.70 8.79
C GLU A 61 -4.88 8.73 8.00
N ASP A 62 -6.19 8.52 7.85
CA ASP A 62 -7.11 9.43 7.15
C ASP A 62 -6.61 9.92 5.78
N GLY A 63 -6.02 9.02 4.99
CA GLY A 63 -5.46 9.34 3.67
C GLY A 63 -4.13 10.11 3.70
N ARG A 64 -3.55 10.34 4.87
CA ARG A 64 -2.22 10.94 5.05
C ARG A 64 -1.17 9.86 5.25
N VAL A 65 0.00 10.09 4.68
CA VAL A 65 1.18 9.24 4.82
C VAL A 65 2.28 10.05 5.51
N GLU A 66 2.66 9.65 6.72
CA GLU A 66 3.80 10.21 7.43
C GLU A 66 4.98 9.24 7.37
N VAL A 67 6.14 9.74 6.93
CA VAL A 67 7.37 8.95 6.80
C VAL A 67 8.38 9.42 7.83
N ARG A 68 8.79 8.50 8.70
CA ARG A 68 9.92 8.68 9.63
C ARG A 68 11.11 7.93 9.08
N LYS A 69 12.11 8.70 8.64
CA LYS A 69 13.36 8.15 8.13
C LYS A 69 14.04 7.29 9.18
N LYS A 70 14.56 6.14 8.75
CA LYS A 70 15.44 5.33 9.61
C LYS A 70 16.59 6.20 10.11
N LYS A 71 16.91 6.13 11.40
CA LYS A 71 18.15 6.72 11.90
C LYS A 71 19.30 5.91 11.31
N THR A 72 20.03 6.50 10.38
CA THR A 72 21.33 5.95 9.96
C THR A 72 22.24 6.05 11.19
N ALA A 73 22.58 4.89 11.75
CA ALA A 73 23.65 4.77 12.74
C ALA A 73 25.00 4.83 12.03
#